data_AF-A0A392PX97-F1
#
_entry.id   AF-A0A392PX97-F1
#
_cell.length_a   1.000
_cell.length_b   1.000
_cell.length_c   1.000
_cell.angle_alpha   90.00
_cell.angle_beta   90.00
_cell.angle_gamma   90.00
#
_symmetry.space_group_name_H-M   'P 1'
#
loop_
_entity.id
_entity.type
_entity.pdbx_description
1 polymer ?
#
loop_
_entity_poly.entity_id
_entity_poly.type
_entity_poly.pdbx_seq_one_letter_code
_entity_poly.pdbx_strand_id
1 'polypeptide(L)'
;NLKYCAVCLDGSPPAYHLDKGYGTGINSWLVQFEGGGWCNNVTTCLGRKTNRLGSSKKMANQIAFSGILNSRRQFNPDFYNWNRIKVRYCDGSSFTGDVEAVNPVTKLHFRGARIFNAVMEELLAKGMKNAQNV
;
A
#
# COMPACT_ATOMS: atom_id res chain seq x y z
N ASN A 1 10.93 17.34 -3.84
CA ASN A 1 11.33 16.08 -4.51
C ASN A 1 11.26 14.82 -3.62
N LEU A 2 10.39 14.76 -2.60
CA LEU A 2 10.22 13.58 -1.71
C LEU A 2 9.59 12.34 -2.39
N LYS A 3 8.92 12.54 -3.53
CA LYS A 3 8.23 11.47 -4.29
C LYS A 3 9.17 10.39 -4.85
N TYR A 4 10.44 10.72 -5.09
CA TYR A 4 11.43 9.80 -5.66
C TYR A 4 12.06 8.83 -4.65
N CYS A 5 11.73 8.94 -3.36
CA CYS A 5 12.35 8.11 -2.30
C CYS A 5 11.40 7.08 -1.67
N ALA A 6 10.13 7.03 -2.09
CA ALA A 6 9.17 6.04 -1.62
C ALA A 6 9.35 4.75 -2.44
N VAL A 7 10.05 3.77 -1.89
CA VAL A 7 10.33 2.49 -2.55
C VAL A 7 10.25 1.32 -1.59
N CYS A 8 9.85 0.16 -2.08
CA CYS A 8 9.85 -1.11 -1.37
C CYS A 8 11.29 -1.53 -0.97
N LEU A 9 11.41 -2.60 -0.18
CA LEU A 9 12.71 -3.16 0.24
C LEU A 9 13.69 -3.39 -0.93
N ASP A 10 13.19 -3.73 -2.13
CA ASP A 10 13.99 -3.96 -3.33
C ASP A 10 14.26 -2.72 -4.21
N GLY A 11 13.74 -1.55 -3.83
CA GLY A 11 13.84 -0.33 -4.62
C GLY A 11 12.74 -0.15 -5.68
N SER A 12 11.80 -1.09 -5.82
CA SER A 12 10.61 -0.92 -6.68
C SER A 12 9.62 0.11 -6.09
N PRO A 13 8.80 0.80 -6.90
CA PRO A 13 7.80 1.72 -6.37
C PRO A 13 6.75 0.99 -5.53
N PRO A 14 6.11 1.63 -4.54
CA PRO A 14 4.96 1.06 -3.84
C PRO A 14 3.79 0.86 -4.80
N ALA A 15 2.83 0.04 -4.38
CA ALA A 15 1.66 -0.29 -5.17
C ALA A 15 0.40 -0.33 -4.31
N TYR A 16 -0.74 -0.08 -4.93
CA TYR A 16 -2.05 -0.32 -4.35
C TYR A 16 -3.01 -0.85 -5.43
N HIS A 17 -4.05 -1.54 -5.00
CA HIS A 17 -5.17 -1.94 -5.84
C HIS A 17 -6.36 -1.02 -5.54
N LEU A 18 -7.10 -0.63 -6.57
CA LEU A 18 -8.24 0.28 -6.47
C LEU A 18 -9.44 -0.33 -7.18
N ASP A 19 -10.57 -0.33 -6.48
CA ASP A 19 -11.90 -0.56 -7.04
C ASP A 19 -12.74 0.72 -6.86
N LYS A 20 -13.25 1.27 -7.97
CA LYS A 20 -13.85 2.60 -7.98
C LYS A 20 -15.23 2.59 -7.35
N GLY A 21 -15.51 3.61 -6.54
CA GLY A 21 -16.82 3.82 -5.94
C GLY A 21 -17.87 4.23 -6.97
N TYR A 22 -19.15 4.08 -6.60
CA TYR A 22 -20.28 4.42 -7.45
C TYR A 22 -21.51 4.82 -6.62
N GLY A 23 -22.46 5.49 -7.29
CA GLY A 23 -23.69 5.97 -6.65
C GLY A 23 -23.38 6.87 -5.46
N THR A 24 -24.04 6.61 -4.33
CA THR A 24 -23.87 7.38 -3.08
C THR A 24 -22.48 7.25 -2.46
N GLY A 25 -21.70 6.22 -2.82
CA GLY A 25 -20.35 5.99 -2.29
C GLY A 25 -19.23 6.62 -3.11
N ILE A 26 -19.53 7.34 -4.20
CA ILE A 26 -18.51 7.87 -5.13
C ILE A 26 -17.53 8.87 -4.47
N ASN A 27 -17.99 9.58 -3.42
CA ASN A 27 -17.18 10.52 -2.64
C ASN A 27 -16.73 9.94 -1.28
N SER A 28 -16.88 8.63 -1.06
CA SER A 28 -16.41 7.96 0.15
C SER A 28 -15.27 7.00 -0.17
N TRP A 29 -14.32 6.86 0.74
CA TRP A 29 -13.06 6.15 0.51
C TRP A 29 -12.79 5.18 1.64
N LEU A 30 -12.36 3.96 1.32
CA LEU A 30 -11.92 2.96 2.29
C LEU A 30 -10.49 2.56 1.93
N VAL A 31 -9.52 2.96 2.76
CA VAL A 31 -8.10 2.68 2.54
C VAL A 31 -7.62 1.60 3.50
N GLN A 32 -7.45 0.38 2.99
CA GLN A 32 -6.91 -0.74 3.75
C GLN A 32 -5.40 -0.88 3.50
N PHE A 33 -4.62 -0.87 4.57
CA PHE A 33 -3.20 -1.21 4.52
C PHE A 33 -3.02 -2.73 4.70
N GLU A 34 -2.38 -3.38 3.74
CA GLU A 34 -2.08 -4.81 3.83
C GLU A 34 -1.12 -5.07 4.99
N GLY A 35 -1.36 -6.16 5.73
CA GLY A 35 -0.42 -6.67 6.72
C GLY A 35 0.64 -7.60 6.12
N GLY A 36 1.43 -8.25 6.97
CA GLY A 36 2.43 -9.24 6.53
C GLY A 36 3.56 -9.46 7.51
N GLY A 37 3.39 -9.08 8.78
CA GLY A 37 4.44 -9.11 9.80
C GLY A 37 5.65 -8.23 9.47
N TRP A 38 6.70 -8.33 10.28
CA TRP A 38 7.93 -7.55 10.12
C TRP A 38 9.11 -8.41 9.68
N CYS A 39 10.14 -7.77 9.16
CA CYS A 39 11.48 -8.33 9.16
C CYS A 39 12.32 -7.57 10.18
N ASN A 40 13.00 -8.29 11.06
CA ASN A 40 13.62 -7.70 12.26
C ASN A 40 15.15 -7.60 12.15
N ASN A 41 15.74 -8.03 11.02
CA ASN A 41 17.16 -7.92 10.74
C ASN A 41 17.43 -7.96 9.23
N VAL A 42 18.67 -7.62 8.83
CA VAL A 42 19.09 -7.56 7.42
C VAL A 42 18.81 -8.88 6.68
N THR A 43 19.10 -10.03 7.29
CA THR A 43 18.91 -11.35 6.67
C THR A 43 17.44 -11.63 6.36
N THR A 44 16.55 -11.41 7.33
CA THR A 44 15.10 -11.62 7.15
C THR A 44 14.50 -10.62 6.17
N CYS A 45 14.98 -9.37 6.14
CA CYS A 45 14.54 -8.37 5.17
C CYS A 45 15.03 -8.69 3.76
N LEU A 46 16.25 -9.21 3.62
CA LEU A 46 16.78 -9.68 2.34
C LEU A 46 15.96 -10.86 1.79
N GLY A 47 15.51 -11.77 2.67
CA GLY A 47 14.59 -12.84 2.28
C GLY A 47 13.23 -12.33 1.77
N ARG A 48 12.75 -11.18 2.26
CA ARG A 48 11.50 -10.56 1.77
C ARG A 48 11.66 -9.83 0.44
N LYS A 49 12.86 -9.27 0.18
CA LYS A 49 13.18 -8.55 -1.05
C LYS A 49 12.84 -9.34 -2.33
N THR A 50 12.87 -10.66 -2.27
CA THR A 50 12.64 -11.56 -3.41
C THR A 50 11.18 -11.95 -3.63
N ASN A 51 10.25 -11.50 -2.76
CA ASN A 51 8.83 -11.84 -2.84
C ASN A 51 7.91 -10.61 -2.70
N ARG A 52 6.60 -10.84 -2.73
CA ARG A 52 5.58 -9.78 -2.71
C ARG A 52 5.60 -8.86 -1.48
N LEU A 53 6.21 -9.28 -0.36
CA LEU A 53 6.32 -8.51 0.88
C LEU A 53 7.55 -7.58 0.90
N GLY A 54 8.37 -7.58 -0.15
CA GLY A 54 9.51 -6.67 -0.30
C GLY A 54 9.67 -6.08 -1.70
N SER A 55 8.82 -6.45 -2.66
CA SER A 55 8.91 -6.01 -4.04
C SER A 55 7.53 -5.93 -4.70
N SER A 56 7.19 -4.78 -5.27
CA SER A 56 5.97 -4.63 -6.07
C SER A 56 6.03 -5.37 -7.40
N LYS A 57 7.24 -5.63 -7.92
CA LYS A 57 7.47 -6.46 -9.13
C LYS A 57 7.04 -7.92 -8.95
N LYS A 58 6.80 -8.35 -7.70
CA LYS A 58 6.37 -9.70 -7.34
C LYS A 58 4.91 -9.74 -6.83
N MET A 59 4.17 -8.64 -6.94
CA MET A 59 2.76 -8.58 -6.60
C MET A 59 1.90 -8.98 -7.79
N ALA A 60 0.76 -9.62 -7.51
CA ALA A 60 -0.25 -9.87 -8.53
C ALA A 60 -0.85 -8.55 -9.03
N ASN A 61 -0.99 -8.44 -10.36
CA ASN A 61 -1.60 -7.27 -11.01
C ASN A 61 -3.08 -7.13 -10.69
N GLN A 62 -3.77 -8.24 -10.46
CA GLN A 62 -5.18 -8.29 -10.04
C GLN A 62 -5.30 -9.13 -8.78
N ILE A 63 -6.18 -8.72 -7.88
CA ILE A 63 -6.48 -9.43 -6.64
C ILE A 63 -7.98 -9.41 -6.37
N ALA A 64 -8.49 -10.44 -5.70
CA ALA A 64 -9.85 -10.44 -5.20
C ALA A 64 -9.96 -9.55 -3.96
N PHE A 65 -10.96 -8.68 -3.94
CA PHE A 65 -11.33 -7.92 -2.76
C PHE A 65 -12.37 -8.71 -1.94
N SER A 66 -12.09 -8.90 -0.66
CA SER A 66 -12.91 -9.72 0.25
C SER A 66 -13.12 -9.01 1.59
N GLY A 67 -14.02 -9.54 2.42
CA GLY A 67 -14.39 -8.93 3.71
C GLY A 67 -14.86 -7.50 3.54
N ILE A 68 -14.31 -6.58 4.33
CA ILE A 68 -14.62 -5.13 4.29
C ILE A 68 -14.30 -4.47 2.93
N LEU A 69 -13.51 -5.10 2.07
CA LEU A 69 -13.25 -4.60 0.72
C LEU A 69 -14.20 -5.19 -0.34
N ASN A 70 -15.07 -6.15 0.02
CA ASN A 70 -15.93 -6.81 -0.97
C ASN A 70 -16.87 -5.81 -1.66
N SER A 71 -17.15 -6.01 -2.95
CA SER A 71 -18.02 -5.17 -3.76
C SER A 71 -19.50 -5.55 -3.68
N ARG A 72 -19.83 -6.69 -3.06
CA ARG A 72 -21.21 -7.14 -2.87
C ARG A 72 -21.71 -6.71 -1.49
N ARG A 73 -22.84 -6.01 -1.49
CA ARG A 73 -23.52 -5.52 -0.27
C ARG A 73 -23.77 -6.61 0.77
N GLN A 74 -24.03 -7.85 0.35
CA GLN A 74 -24.23 -8.97 1.27
C GLN A 74 -23.00 -9.29 2.16
N PHE A 75 -21.79 -8.96 1.70
CA PHE A 75 -20.54 -9.22 2.41
C PHE A 75 -19.90 -7.95 3.00
N ASN A 76 -20.29 -6.78 2.49
CA ASN A 76 -19.78 -5.49 2.88
C ASN A 76 -20.93 -4.46 2.87
N PRO A 77 -21.89 -4.56 3.79
CA PRO A 77 -23.12 -3.77 3.72
C PRO A 77 -22.87 -2.26 3.74
N ASP A 78 -21.77 -1.82 4.37
CA ASP A 78 -21.47 -0.43 4.64
C ASP A 78 -20.63 0.23 3.52
N PHE A 79 -19.68 -0.49 2.93
CA PHE A 79 -18.67 0.09 2.02
C PHE A 79 -18.66 -0.51 0.60
N TYR A 80 -19.64 -1.36 0.23
CA TYR A 80 -19.69 -2.05 -1.07
C TYR A 80 -19.78 -1.15 -2.31
N ASN A 81 -20.05 0.15 -2.15
CA ASN A 81 -20.06 1.13 -3.24
C ASN A 81 -19.08 2.29 -3.04
N TRP A 82 -18.21 2.24 -2.02
CA TRP A 82 -17.15 3.23 -1.79
C TRP A 82 -15.98 3.02 -2.76
N ASN A 83 -15.10 4.02 -2.90
CA ASN A 83 -13.78 3.80 -3.46
C ASN A 83 -12.99 2.92 -2.50
N ARG A 84 -12.69 1.69 -2.89
CA ARG A 84 -12.00 0.71 -2.03
C ARG A 84 -10.56 0.56 -2.49
N ILE A 85 -9.63 0.79 -1.58
CA ILE A 85 -8.20 0.76 -1.85
C ILE A 85 -7.55 -0.30 -0.96
N LYS A 86 -6.69 -1.11 -1.55
CA LYS A 86 -5.77 -1.98 -0.82
C LYS A 86 -4.33 -1.55 -1.09
N VAL A 87 -3.73 -0.84 -0.13
CA VAL A 87 -2.31 -0.48 -0.16
C VAL A 87 -1.49 -1.72 0.09
N ARG A 88 -0.58 -2.06 -0.82
CA ARG A 88 0.20 -3.30 -0.77
C ARG A 88 1.43 -3.12 0.10
N TYR A 89 1.70 -4.12 0.93
CA TYR A 89 2.78 -4.08 1.92
C TYR A 89 4.10 -4.54 1.32
N CYS A 90 5.14 -3.71 1.41
CA CYS A 90 6.44 -4.03 0.84
C CYS A 90 7.66 -3.41 1.55
N ASP A 91 7.48 -2.76 2.71
CA ASP A 91 8.54 -2.08 3.45
C ASP A 91 9.10 -2.90 4.61
N GLY A 92 8.39 -3.94 5.07
CA GLY A 92 8.82 -4.80 6.17
C GLY A 92 8.75 -4.17 7.56
N SER A 93 8.21 -2.95 7.70
CA SER A 93 8.18 -2.16 8.93
C SER A 93 6.82 -1.49 9.23
N SER A 94 5.70 -2.10 8.82
CA SER A 94 4.35 -1.55 8.99
C SER A 94 4.18 -0.10 8.52
N PHE A 95 4.84 0.28 7.43
CA PHE A 95 4.80 1.65 6.90
C PHE A 95 5.37 2.72 7.84
N THR A 96 6.24 2.36 8.80
CA THR A 96 6.77 3.31 9.81
C THR A 96 8.24 3.65 9.64
N GLY A 97 9.06 2.79 9.02
CA GLY A 97 10.51 3.02 8.89
C GLY A 97 10.86 4.15 7.92
N ASP A 98 11.90 4.91 8.23
CA ASP A 98 12.46 5.94 7.33
C ASP A 98 13.99 6.07 7.49
N VAL A 99 14.75 5.35 6.67
CA VAL A 99 16.23 5.33 6.75
C VAL A 99 16.85 5.84 5.46
N GLU A 100 17.39 7.07 5.45
CA GLU A 100 18.05 7.68 4.27
C GLU A 100 19.13 6.78 3.64
N ALA A 101 19.95 6.12 4.46
CA ALA A 101 21.00 5.25 3.95
C ALA A 101 20.44 3.97 3.29
N VAL A 102 20.96 3.64 2.11
CA VAL A 102 20.74 2.33 1.47
C VAL A 102 21.85 1.40 1.90
N ASN A 103 21.53 0.16 2.28
CA ASN A 103 22.58 -0.80 2.62
C ASN A 103 23.49 -1.02 1.40
N PRO A 104 24.80 -0.74 1.49
CA PRO A 104 25.68 -0.72 0.33
C PRO A 104 25.89 -2.12 -0.29
N VAL A 105 25.73 -3.18 0.50
CA VAL A 105 25.93 -4.57 0.07
C VAL A 105 24.60 -5.16 -0.41
N THR A 106 23.57 -5.14 0.42
CA THR A 106 22.29 -5.81 0.12
C THR A 106 21.34 -4.98 -0.74
N LYS A 107 21.61 -3.68 -0.86
CA LYS A 107 20.74 -2.69 -1.53
C LYS A 107 19.31 -2.75 -0.99
N LEU A 108 19.16 -2.85 0.33
CA LEU A 108 17.87 -2.78 1.01
C LEU A 108 17.50 -1.32 1.26
N HIS A 109 16.21 -1.01 1.06
CA HIS A 109 15.63 0.31 1.30
C HIS A 109 14.56 0.21 2.40
N PHE A 110 14.69 0.97 3.48
CA PHE A 110 13.70 1.00 4.57
C PHE A 110 12.93 2.32 4.51
N ARG A 111 11.80 2.33 3.80
CA ARG A 111 11.06 3.55 3.39
C ARG A 111 9.58 3.54 3.75
N GLY A 112 9.17 2.74 4.74
CA GLY A 112 7.78 2.58 5.14
C GLY A 112 7.01 3.91 5.25
N ALA A 113 7.53 4.89 6.00
CA ALA A 113 6.86 6.18 6.17
C ALA A 113 6.77 6.99 4.87
N ARG A 114 7.81 6.91 4.01
CA ARG A 114 7.76 7.57 2.69
C ARG A 114 6.75 6.92 1.77
N ILE A 115 6.61 5.59 1.83
CA ILE A 115 5.58 4.85 1.09
C ILE A 115 4.19 5.30 1.54
N PHE A 116 3.93 5.38 2.85
CA PHE A 116 2.66 5.86 3.38
C PHE A 116 2.34 7.24 2.83
N ASN A 117 3.24 8.21 2.99
CA ASN A 117 3.04 9.58 2.53
C ASN A 117 2.79 9.64 1.01
N ALA A 118 3.60 8.95 0.22
CA ALA A 118 3.47 8.96 -1.24
C ALA A 118 2.13 8.36 -1.71
N VAL A 119 1.67 7.27 -1.10
CA VAL A 119 0.38 6.66 -1.42
C VAL A 119 -0.76 7.60 -1.02
N MET A 120 -0.73 8.18 0.18
CA MET A 120 -1.77 9.09 0.64
C MET A 120 -1.85 10.35 -0.24
N GLU A 121 -0.72 10.95 -0.58
CA GLU A 121 -0.65 12.08 -1.53
C GLU A 121 -1.24 11.73 -2.90
N GLU A 122 -0.94 10.54 -3.42
CA GLU A 122 -1.49 10.08 -4.69
C GLU A 122 -3.01 9.89 -4.63
N LEU A 123 -3.53 9.28 -3.56
CA LEU A 123 -4.97 9.09 -3.37
C LEU A 123 -5.70 10.43 -3.21
N LEU A 124 -5.13 11.37 -2.44
CA LEU A 124 -5.62 12.74 -2.32
C LEU A 124 -5.70 13.41 -3.69
N ALA A 125 -4.64 13.30 -4.50
CA ALA A 125 -4.62 13.85 -5.85
C ALA A 125 -5.65 13.21 -6.80
N LYS A 126 -5.98 11.91 -6.60
CA LYS A 126 -6.98 11.18 -7.39
C LYS A 126 -8.43 11.47 -7.01
N GLY A 127 -8.66 12.27 -5.98
CA GLY A 127 -10.00 12.73 -5.59
C GLY A 127 -10.32 12.55 -4.11
N MET A 128 -9.51 11.82 -3.35
CA MET A 128 -9.75 11.61 -1.92
C MET A 128 -9.71 12.93 -1.13
N LYS A 129 -9.04 13.97 -1.65
CA LYS A 129 -9.07 15.32 -1.06
C LYS A 129 -10.48 15.94 -1.00
N ASN A 130 -11.41 15.43 -1.80
CA ASN A 130 -12.82 15.87 -1.84
C ASN A 130 -13.75 14.86 -1.15
N ALA A 131 -13.20 13.91 -0.38
CA ALA A 131 -13.98 12.87 0.25
C ALA A 131 -14.95 13.43 1.30
N GLN A 132 -16.14 12.85 1.37
CA GLN A 132 -17.10 13.08 2.45
C GLN A 132 -16.79 12.19 3.66
N ASN A 133 -16.24 11.00 3.41
CA ASN A 133 -15.86 10.02 4.43
C ASN A 133 -14.57 9.31 3.99
N VAL A 134 -13.68 9.04 4.94
CA VAL A 134 -12.45 8.24 4.78
C VAL A 134 -12.30 7.30 5.97
#